data_AF-A0A957E3X6-F1
#
_entry.id   AF-A0A957E3X6-F1
#
_cell.length_a   1.000
_cell.length_b   1.000
_cell.length_c   1.000
_cell.angle_alpha   90.00
_cell.angle_beta   90.00
_cell.angle_gamma   90.00
#
_symmetry.space_group_name_H-M   'P 1'
#
loop_
_entity.id
_entity.type
_entity.pdbx_description
1 polymer ?
#
loop_
_entity_poly.entity_id
_entity_poly.type
_entity_poly.pdbx_seq_one_letter_code
_entity_poly.pdbx_strand_id
1 'polypeptide(L)'
;MQNKMILTPFFLDQPVPGLMPLAGADWQINSVDLPNGDTQDRMTLLHRSLAAEVATAVANKQRPISIAGDCCTTLGVLAGLQQTDIHPTLIWFDAHGDFNDWQTTPSGFLGGMPLAMIAGIGQQKMVKGVGLQPLPSARIWLTDGRDLDPGEKKLLAESNVTHLSSVTQLLDIKLPPGMIYVHFDVD
;
A
#
# COMPACT_ATOMS: atom_id res chain seq x y z
N MET A 1 15.47 11.65 -12.41
CA MET A 1 14.91 10.29 -12.46
C MET A 1 13.61 10.36 -13.23
N GLN A 2 13.43 9.55 -14.28
CA GLN A 2 12.19 9.52 -15.06
C GLN A 2 11.10 8.75 -14.30
N ASN A 3 9.84 9.14 -14.42
CA ASN A 3 8.73 8.38 -13.83
C ASN A 3 8.38 7.18 -14.71
N LYS A 4 8.08 6.04 -14.09
CA LYS A 4 7.41 4.89 -14.71
C LYS A 4 6.02 4.79 -14.12
N MET A 5 5.02 5.20 -14.89
CA MET A 5 3.62 5.13 -14.49
C MET A 5 3.12 3.68 -14.65
N ILE A 6 2.45 3.15 -13.63
CA ILE A 6 1.87 1.81 -13.61
C ILE A 6 0.43 1.93 -13.15
N LEU A 7 -0.53 1.53 -13.98
CA LEU A 7 -1.95 1.47 -13.64
C LEU A 7 -2.33 0.03 -13.29
N THR A 8 -2.92 -0.18 -12.12
CA THR A 8 -3.60 -1.42 -11.73
C THR A 8 -5.11 -1.16 -11.74
N PRO A 9 -5.85 -1.50 -12.81
CA PRO A 9 -7.24 -1.12 -12.98
C PRO A 9 -8.19 -2.07 -12.23
N PHE A 10 -7.95 -2.28 -10.94
CA PHE A 10 -8.72 -3.17 -10.06
C PHE A 10 -9.06 -2.46 -8.75
N PHE A 11 -10.20 -2.85 -8.17
CA PHE A 11 -10.57 -2.59 -6.79
C PHE A 11 -10.67 -3.95 -6.12
N LEU A 12 -9.77 -4.20 -5.18
CA LEU A 12 -9.48 -5.52 -4.64
C LEU A 12 -9.14 -6.51 -5.77
N ASP A 13 -10.03 -7.47 -6.04
CA ASP A 13 -9.88 -8.48 -7.09
C ASP A 13 -10.88 -8.32 -8.24
N GLN A 14 -11.56 -7.18 -8.31
CA GLN A 14 -12.56 -6.85 -9.33
C GLN A 14 -12.03 -5.79 -10.30
N PRO A 15 -12.15 -6.00 -11.62
CA PRO A 15 -11.78 -4.98 -12.60
C PRO A 15 -12.58 -3.69 -12.42
N VAL A 16 -11.92 -2.54 -12.62
CA VAL A 16 -12.54 -1.22 -12.63
C VAL A 16 -12.30 -0.57 -13.99
N PRO A 17 -13.19 -0.81 -14.98
CA PRO A 17 -13.02 -0.27 -16.33
C PRO A 17 -12.87 1.25 -16.38
N GLY A 18 -13.44 1.97 -15.41
CA GLY A 18 -13.34 3.43 -15.30
C GLY A 18 -11.92 3.96 -15.06
N LEU A 19 -10.98 3.12 -14.62
CA LEU A 19 -9.58 3.51 -14.45
C LEU A 19 -8.79 3.49 -15.77
N MET A 20 -9.16 2.63 -16.72
CA MET A 20 -8.43 2.48 -17.99
C MET A 20 -8.33 3.77 -18.82
N PRO A 21 -9.39 4.59 -18.95
CA PRO A 21 -9.31 5.87 -19.66
C PRO A 21 -8.33 6.89 -19.05
N LEU A 22 -7.89 6.69 -17.80
CA LEU A 22 -6.93 7.58 -17.13
C LEU A 22 -5.48 7.30 -17.57
N ALA A 23 -5.22 6.14 -18.19
CA ALA A 23 -3.88 5.75 -18.58
C ALA A 23 -3.36 6.58 -19.76
N GLY A 24 -2.15 7.13 -19.60
CA GLY A 24 -1.39 7.67 -20.72
C GLY A 24 -0.91 6.56 -21.67
N ALA A 25 -0.58 6.93 -22.90
CA ALA A 25 -0.16 5.97 -23.93
C ALA A 25 1.12 5.17 -23.57
N ASP A 26 1.96 5.70 -22.68
CA ASP A 26 3.23 5.12 -22.23
C ASP A 26 3.14 4.44 -20.84
N TRP A 27 1.95 4.40 -20.24
CA TRP A 27 1.76 3.79 -18.92
C TRP A 27 1.80 2.27 -19.02
N GLN A 28 2.42 1.64 -18.02
CA GLN A 28 2.33 0.19 -17.86
C GLN A 28 0.96 -0.17 -17.31
N ILE A 29 0.26 -1.11 -17.94
CA ILE A 29 -1.00 -1.64 -17.42
C ILE A 29 -0.71 -2.95 -16.71
N ASN A 30 -0.83 -2.96 -15.38
CA ASN A 30 -0.78 -4.17 -14.57
C ASN A 30 -2.16 -4.85 -14.58
N SER A 31 -2.39 -5.70 -15.58
CA SER A 31 -3.60 -6.50 -15.70
C SER A 31 -3.24 -7.98 -15.65
N VAL A 32 -3.90 -8.73 -14.77
CA VAL A 32 -3.68 -10.17 -14.58
C VAL A 32 -5.01 -10.89 -14.77
N ASP A 33 -5.00 -11.99 -15.50
CA ASP A 33 -6.15 -12.90 -15.57
C ASP A 33 -6.28 -13.62 -14.23
N LEU A 34 -7.24 -13.19 -13.41
CA LEU A 34 -7.44 -13.72 -12.06
C LEU A 34 -8.28 -15.00 -12.09
N PRO A 35 -7.74 -16.16 -11.66
CA PRO A 35 -8.50 -17.40 -11.60
C PRO A 35 -9.61 -17.31 -10.54
N ASN A 36 -10.64 -18.14 -10.66
CA ASN A 36 -11.64 -18.27 -9.59
C ASN A 36 -10.97 -18.74 -8.30
N GLY A 37 -11.36 -18.16 -7.17
CA GLY A 37 -10.77 -18.50 -5.88
C GLY A 37 -11.02 -17.44 -4.82
N ASP A 38 -10.33 -17.61 -3.70
CA ASP A 38 -10.32 -16.66 -2.58
C ASP A 38 -9.77 -15.28 -3.01
N THR A 39 -10.41 -14.22 -2.52
CA THR A 39 -10.05 -12.83 -2.87
C THR A 39 -8.60 -12.51 -2.50
N GLN A 40 -8.10 -12.93 -1.32
CA GLN A 40 -6.72 -12.64 -0.94
C GLN A 40 -5.71 -13.38 -1.82
N ASP A 41 -6.03 -14.58 -2.30
CA ASP A 41 -5.17 -15.31 -3.25
C ASP A 41 -5.14 -14.63 -4.61
N ARG A 42 -6.29 -14.17 -5.12
CA ARG A 42 -6.40 -13.39 -6.36
C ARG A 42 -5.64 -12.08 -6.27
N MET A 43 -5.83 -11.31 -5.20
CA MET A 43 -5.10 -10.07 -4.95
C MET A 43 -3.58 -10.31 -4.80
N THR A 44 -3.17 -11.43 -4.19
CA THR A 44 -1.75 -11.80 -4.12
C THR A 44 -1.13 -11.96 -5.50
N LEU A 45 -1.83 -12.56 -6.46
CA LEU A 45 -1.34 -12.69 -7.85
C LEU A 45 -1.21 -11.31 -8.51
N LEU A 46 -2.21 -10.45 -8.33
CA LEU A 46 -2.20 -9.08 -8.85
C LEU A 46 -1.03 -8.27 -8.27
N HIS A 47 -0.79 -8.36 -6.96
CA HIS A 47 0.29 -7.65 -6.28
C HIS A 47 1.66 -8.20 -6.62
N ARG A 48 1.81 -9.51 -6.90
CA ARG A 48 3.07 -10.08 -7.40
C ARG A 48 3.44 -9.53 -8.78
N SER A 49 2.44 -9.40 -9.66
CA SER A 49 2.63 -8.77 -10.97
C SER A 49 3.06 -7.31 -10.82
N LEU A 50 2.39 -6.54 -9.96
CA LEU A 50 2.80 -5.17 -9.65
C LEU A 50 4.22 -5.08 -9.07
N ALA A 51 4.58 -5.99 -8.16
CA ALA A 51 5.91 -6.03 -7.56
C ALA A 51 7.00 -6.21 -8.62
N ALA A 52 6.78 -7.06 -9.63
CA ALA A 52 7.70 -7.26 -10.74
C ALA A 52 7.86 -5.99 -11.61
N GLU A 53 6.76 -5.28 -11.87
CA GLU A 53 6.78 -4.01 -12.61
C GLU A 53 7.53 -2.91 -11.85
N VAL A 54 7.30 -2.82 -10.53
CA VAL A 54 8.00 -1.86 -9.66
C VAL A 54 9.49 -2.18 -9.59
N ALA A 55 9.87 -3.45 -9.40
CA ALA A 55 11.27 -3.87 -9.39
C ALA A 55 11.97 -3.56 -10.73
N THR A 56 11.28 -3.79 -11.85
CA THR A 56 11.77 -3.46 -13.20
C THR A 56 11.99 -1.96 -13.37
N ALA A 57 11.04 -1.13 -12.93
CA ALA A 57 11.17 0.32 -12.97
C ALA A 57 12.40 0.81 -12.19
N VAL A 58 12.58 0.30 -10.97
CA VAL A 58 13.73 0.65 -10.12
C VAL A 58 15.06 0.20 -10.74
N ALA A 59 15.14 -1.03 -11.25
CA ALA A 59 16.33 -1.55 -11.92
C ALA A 59 16.74 -0.68 -13.13
N ASN A 60 15.75 -0.11 -13.82
CA ASN A 60 15.95 0.83 -14.93
C ASN A 60 16.21 2.28 -14.47
N LYS A 61 16.46 2.51 -13.17
CA LYS A 61 16.67 3.84 -12.57
C LYS A 61 15.50 4.81 -12.82
N GLN A 62 14.29 4.27 -12.86
CA GLN A 62 13.04 5.03 -12.96
C GLN A 62 12.36 5.08 -11.59
N ARG A 63 11.55 6.12 -11.36
CA ARG A 63 10.69 6.26 -10.18
C ARG A 63 9.35 5.59 -10.48
N PRO A 64 9.01 4.46 -9.85
CA PRO A 64 7.69 3.86 -10.01
C PRO A 64 6.61 4.78 -9.43
N ILE A 65 5.51 4.95 -10.15
CA ILE A 65 4.29 5.62 -9.68
C ILE A 65 3.12 4.68 -9.97
N SER A 66 2.51 4.15 -8.90
CA SER A 66 1.38 3.23 -8.98
C SER A 66 0.07 4.00 -8.85
N ILE A 67 -0.85 3.80 -9.79
CA ILE A 67 -2.23 4.25 -9.73
C ILE A 67 -3.10 3.00 -9.62
N ALA A 68 -4.01 2.95 -8.65
CA ALA A 68 -4.82 1.77 -8.36
C ALA A 68 -6.18 2.14 -7.78
N GLY A 69 -7.08 1.15 -7.66
CA GLY A 69 -8.41 1.37 -7.10
C GLY A 69 -8.49 1.26 -5.58
N ASP A 70 -7.48 0.72 -4.91
CA ASP A 70 -7.50 0.49 -3.46
C ASP A 70 -6.09 0.54 -2.82
N CYS A 71 -6.09 0.65 -1.49
CA CYS A 71 -4.89 0.82 -0.69
C CYS A 71 -4.09 -0.48 -0.45
N CYS A 72 -4.71 -1.65 -0.62
CA CYS A 72 -4.03 -2.93 -0.53
C CYS A 72 -2.96 -3.10 -1.61
N THR A 73 -3.09 -2.39 -2.73
CA THR A 73 -2.09 -2.34 -3.80
C THR A 73 -0.68 -1.95 -3.30
N THR A 74 -0.59 -1.21 -2.20
CA THR A 74 0.68 -0.85 -1.56
C THR A 74 1.53 -2.08 -1.20
N LEU A 75 0.93 -3.22 -0.88
CA LEU A 75 1.64 -4.48 -0.63
C LEU A 75 2.53 -4.87 -1.82
N GLY A 76 2.02 -4.73 -3.05
CA GLY A 76 2.75 -5.02 -4.28
C GLY A 76 3.89 -4.03 -4.54
N VAL A 77 3.65 -2.74 -4.30
CA VAL A 77 4.67 -1.70 -4.46
C VAL A 77 5.85 -1.94 -3.51
N LEU A 78 5.56 -2.12 -2.23
CA LEU A 78 6.61 -2.37 -1.22
C LEU A 78 7.37 -3.68 -1.50
N ALA A 79 6.68 -4.73 -1.95
CA ALA A 79 7.34 -5.98 -2.33
C ALA A 79 8.32 -5.77 -3.48
N GLY A 80 7.93 -5.01 -4.52
CA GLY A 80 8.81 -4.68 -5.64
C GLY A 80 10.02 -3.84 -5.22
N LEU A 81 9.84 -2.89 -4.31
CA LEU A 81 10.95 -2.11 -3.73
C LEU A 81 11.92 -3.03 -2.96
N GLN A 82 11.42 -3.93 -2.11
CA GLN A 82 12.25 -4.86 -1.35
C GLN A 82 13.01 -5.86 -2.24
N GLN A 83 12.44 -6.29 -3.38
CA GLN A 83 13.16 -7.11 -4.37
C GLN A 83 14.41 -6.42 -4.93
N THR A 84 14.48 -5.10 -4.82
CA THR A 84 15.62 -4.27 -5.25
C THR A 84 16.44 -3.71 -4.08
N ASP A 85 16.32 -4.30 -2.89
CA ASP A 85 17.01 -3.88 -1.65
C ASP A 85 16.63 -2.47 -1.17
N ILE A 86 15.46 -1.96 -1.59
CA ILE A 86 14.91 -0.69 -1.12
C ILE A 86 13.95 -0.95 0.04
N HIS A 87 14.30 -0.39 1.20
CA HIS A 87 13.50 -0.45 2.43
C HIS A 87 13.10 0.97 2.85
N PRO A 88 12.03 1.55 2.27
CA PRO A 88 11.70 2.95 2.45
C PRO A 88 11.09 3.23 3.83
N THR A 89 11.06 4.51 4.21
CA THR A 89 10.02 4.99 5.13
C THR A 89 8.72 5.13 4.33
N LEU A 90 7.67 4.51 4.83
CA LEU A 90 6.32 4.65 4.30
C LEU A 90 5.63 5.84 4.96
N ILE A 91 5.18 6.80 4.15
CA ILE A 91 4.25 7.84 4.58
C ILE A 91 2.90 7.53 3.94
N TRP A 92 1.93 7.25 4.79
CA TRP A 92 0.56 6.88 4.44
C TRP A 92 -0.34 8.11 4.63
N PHE A 93 -0.71 8.76 3.54
CA PHE A 93 -1.66 9.88 3.53
C PHE A 93 -3.05 9.34 3.28
N ASP A 94 -3.89 9.39 4.31
CA ASP A 94 -5.21 8.77 4.30
C ASP A 94 -6.07 9.36 5.43
N ALA A 95 -7.36 9.57 5.18
CA ALA A 95 -8.29 9.97 6.23
C ALA A 95 -8.48 8.89 7.31
N HIS A 96 -8.38 7.63 6.88
CA HIS A 96 -8.61 6.43 7.66
C HIS A 96 -7.30 5.82 8.17
N GLY A 97 -7.42 4.79 9.00
CA GLY A 97 -6.25 4.13 9.58
C GLY A 97 -5.66 3.04 8.72
N ASP A 98 -6.50 2.34 7.95
CA ASP A 98 -6.18 1.07 7.30
C ASP A 98 -5.47 0.07 8.24
N PHE A 99 -5.79 0.18 9.54
CA PHE A 99 -5.05 -0.42 10.63
C PHE A 99 -5.86 -1.45 11.41
N ASN A 100 -6.98 -1.90 10.85
CA ASN A 100 -7.74 -3.00 11.41
C ASN A 100 -7.07 -4.34 11.12
N ASP A 101 -7.41 -5.36 11.92
CA ASP A 101 -7.30 -6.76 11.55
C ASP A 101 -8.68 -7.44 11.56
N TRP A 102 -8.73 -8.74 11.29
CA TRP A 102 -9.98 -9.52 11.30
C TRP A 102 -10.68 -9.57 12.68
N GLN A 103 -9.99 -9.24 13.77
CA GLN A 103 -10.56 -9.20 15.11
C GLN A 103 -11.09 -7.81 15.47
N THR A 104 -10.50 -6.75 14.90
CA THR A 104 -10.88 -5.37 15.24
C THR A 104 -11.84 -4.72 14.24
N THR A 105 -11.86 -5.19 12.98
CA THR A 105 -12.70 -4.61 11.94
C THR A 105 -14.19 -4.70 12.28
N PRO A 106 -14.96 -3.60 12.21
CA PRO A 106 -16.42 -3.64 12.39
C PRO A 106 -17.17 -4.10 11.13
N SER A 107 -16.56 -3.94 9.96
CA SER A 107 -17.20 -4.18 8.65
C SER A 107 -16.78 -5.49 8.00
N GLY A 108 -15.61 -6.03 8.37
CA GLY A 108 -14.99 -7.14 7.64
C GLY A 108 -14.39 -6.71 6.29
N PHE A 109 -14.30 -5.41 6.02
CA PHE A 109 -13.76 -4.90 4.76
C PHE A 109 -12.23 -4.98 4.73
N LEU A 110 -11.70 -5.79 3.81
CA LEU A 110 -10.26 -6.03 3.67
C LEU A 110 -9.46 -4.75 3.38
N GLY A 111 -10.07 -3.78 2.69
CA GLY A 111 -9.44 -2.51 2.35
C GLY A 111 -9.02 -1.69 3.57
N GLY A 112 -9.66 -1.88 4.74
CA GLY A 112 -9.31 -1.18 5.99
C GLY A 112 -8.19 -1.83 6.82
N MET A 113 -7.42 -2.76 6.25
CA MET A 113 -6.39 -3.54 6.95
C MET A 113 -4.94 -3.45 6.39
N PRO A 114 -4.65 -2.89 5.21
CA PRO A 114 -3.33 -3.08 4.59
C PRO A 114 -2.20 -2.43 5.37
N LEU A 115 -2.42 -1.28 6.03
CA LEU A 115 -1.38 -0.63 6.82
C LEU A 115 -0.98 -1.47 8.05
N ALA A 116 -1.96 -2.09 8.73
CA ALA A 116 -1.69 -3.06 9.80
C ALA A 116 -0.90 -4.28 9.27
N MET A 117 -1.30 -4.82 8.11
CA MET A 117 -0.57 -5.93 7.48
C MET A 117 0.88 -5.57 7.21
N ILE A 118 1.13 -4.39 6.64
CA ILE A 118 2.45 -3.85 6.34
C ILE A 118 3.29 -3.67 7.61
N ALA A 119 2.66 -3.29 8.72
CA ALA A 119 3.29 -3.19 10.04
C ALA A 119 3.53 -4.55 10.73
N GLY A 120 3.14 -5.67 10.09
CA GLY A 120 3.31 -7.02 10.62
C GLY A 120 2.22 -7.45 11.62
N ILE A 121 1.12 -6.70 11.68
CA ILE A 121 -0.02 -6.94 12.58
C ILE A 121 -1.09 -7.73 11.82
N GLY A 122 -1.87 -8.54 12.54
CA GLY A 122 -2.96 -9.32 11.97
C GLY A 122 -2.51 -10.46 11.06
N GLN A 123 -3.39 -10.85 10.13
CA GLN A 123 -3.15 -11.97 9.21
C GLN A 123 -2.13 -11.59 8.13
N GLN A 124 -1.07 -12.40 8.01
CA GLN A 124 0.06 -12.13 7.09
C GLN A 124 -0.01 -12.94 5.78
N LYS A 125 -1.20 -13.40 5.37
CA LYS A 125 -1.40 -14.25 4.18
C LYS A 125 -0.92 -13.53 2.92
N MET A 126 -1.45 -12.33 2.66
CA MET A 126 -1.10 -11.54 1.47
C MET A 126 0.33 -11.02 1.49
N VAL A 127 0.83 -10.58 2.66
CA VAL A 127 2.22 -10.10 2.84
C VAL A 127 3.22 -11.19 2.44
N LYS A 128 3.08 -12.40 3.03
CA LYS A 128 3.92 -13.55 2.66
C LYS A 128 3.67 -14.00 1.23
N GLY A 129 2.41 -13.95 0.80
CA GLY A 129 1.98 -14.25 -0.56
C GLY A 129 2.76 -13.44 -1.58
N VAL A 130 2.81 -12.12 -1.46
CA VAL A 130 3.52 -11.25 -2.41
C VAL A 130 5.05 -11.27 -2.24
N GLY A 131 5.55 -11.90 -1.17
CA GLY A 131 6.98 -11.92 -0.85
C GLY A 131 7.47 -10.65 -0.13
N LEU A 132 6.56 -9.86 0.42
CA LEU A 132 6.87 -8.70 1.25
C LEU A 132 7.31 -9.17 2.63
N GLN A 133 8.38 -8.59 3.16
CA GLN A 133 8.64 -8.59 4.60
C GLN A 133 7.98 -7.38 5.25
N PRO A 134 7.29 -7.53 6.39
CA PRO A 134 6.72 -6.40 7.11
C PRO A 134 7.76 -5.29 7.37
N LEU A 135 7.32 -4.04 7.28
CA LEU A 135 8.16 -2.91 7.61
C LEU A 135 8.25 -2.80 9.15
N PRO A 136 9.41 -2.44 9.71
CA PRO A 136 9.47 -2.02 11.10
C PRO A 136 8.50 -0.87 11.32
N SER A 137 7.62 -0.94 12.33
CA SER A 137 6.57 0.08 12.53
C SER A 137 7.13 1.50 12.69
N ALA A 138 8.35 1.64 13.21
CA ALA A 138 9.07 2.91 13.31
C ALA A 138 9.40 3.58 11.94
N ARG A 139 9.24 2.86 10.83
CA ARG A 139 9.37 3.37 9.45
C ARG A 139 8.01 3.61 8.78
N ILE A 140 6.92 3.55 9.53
CA ILE A 140 5.56 3.77 9.02
C ILE A 140 4.97 4.99 9.70
N TRP A 141 4.52 5.94 8.89
CA TRP A 141 3.91 7.18 9.32
C TRP A 141 2.50 7.23 8.74
N LEU A 142 1.49 7.16 9.59
CA LEU A 142 0.10 7.44 9.24
C LEU A 142 -0.15 8.94 9.40
N THR A 143 -0.59 9.59 8.33
CA THR A 143 -0.78 11.04 8.26
C THR A 143 -2.20 11.38 7.87
N ASP A 144 -2.73 12.41 8.52
CA ASP A 144 -4.15 12.76 8.56
C ASP A 144 -4.92 11.81 9.49
N GLY A 145 -5.09 10.52 9.17
CA GLY A 145 -5.55 9.43 10.05
C GLY A 145 -6.59 9.86 11.09
N ARG A 146 -7.56 10.67 10.65
CA ARG A 146 -8.45 11.48 11.49
C ARG A 146 -9.73 10.74 11.84
N ASP A 147 -10.08 9.74 11.03
CA ASP A 147 -11.23 8.87 11.23
C ASP A 147 -10.74 7.44 11.49
N LEU A 148 -10.84 6.99 12.73
CA LEU A 148 -10.31 5.70 13.17
C LEU A 148 -11.37 4.96 13.97
N ASP A 149 -11.53 3.68 13.65
CA ASP A 149 -12.33 2.77 14.46
C ASP A 149 -11.74 2.64 15.87
N PRO A 150 -12.55 2.32 16.90
CA PRO A 150 -12.04 2.06 18.25
C PRO A 150 -10.94 0.98 18.28
N GLY A 151 -11.07 -0.03 17.42
CA GLY A 151 -10.09 -1.11 17.26
C GLY A 151 -8.76 -0.62 16.69
N GLU A 152 -8.80 0.20 15.64
CA GLU A 152 -7.62 0.81 15.04
C GLU A 152 -6.89 1.72 16.02
N LYS A 153 -7.62 2.58 16.75
CA LYS A 153 -7.03 3.46 17.78
C LYS A 153 -6.23 2.66 18.80
N LYS A 154 -6.77 1.52 19.24
CA LYS A 154 -6.08 0.64 20.19
C LYS A 154 -4.83 0.01 19.56
N LEU A 155 -4.96 -0.59 18.37
CA LEU A 155 -3.82 -1.22 17.68
C LEU A 155 -2.71 -0.22 17.35
N LEU A 156 -3.06 0.98 16.89
CA LEU A 156 -2.10 2.05 16.62
C LEU A 156 -1.37 2.48 17.89
N ALA A 157 -2.09 2.69 19.00
CA ALA A 157 -1.49 3.07 20.29
C ALA A 157 -0.57 1.98 20.88
N GLU A 158 -0.84 0.71 20.58
CA GLU A 158 0.01 -0.43 20.97
C GLU A 158 1.18 -0.68 20.00
N SER A 159 1.20 0.03 18.86
CA SER A 159 2.25 -0.06 17.84
C SER A 159 3.33 1.01 17.98
N ASN A 160 4.38 0.93 17.16
CA ASN A 160 5.37 2.01 17.01
C ASN A 160 5.18 2.82 15.71
N VAL A 161 3.99 2.78 15.11
CA VAL A 161 3.64 3.62 13.95
C VAL A 161 3.56 5.08 14.41
N THR A 162 4.15 5.99 13.63
CA THR A 162 3.98 7.42 13.89
C THR A 162 2.60 7.84 13.37
N HIS A 163 1.72 8.30 14.25
CA HIS A 163 0.40 8.83 13.87
C HIS A 163 0.39 10.35 13.97
N LEU A 164 0.14 11.01 12.83
CA LEU A 164 -0.07 12.45 12.72
C LEU A 164 -1.53 12.68 12.35
N SER A 165 -2.33 13.16 13.30
CA SER A 165 -3.78 13.37 13.14
C SER A 165 -4.15 14.55 12.22
N SER A 166 -3.18 15.21 11.60
CA SER A 166 -3.39 16.24 10.59
C SER A 166 -2.20 16.29 9.63
N VAL A 167 -2.51 16.45 8.34
CA VAL A 167 -1.50 16.56 7.28
C VAL A 167 -0.52 17.72 7.49
N THR A 168 -0.95 18.83 8.11
CA THR A 168 -0.09 20.01 8.30
C THR A 168 1.07 19.76 9.25
N GLN A 169 0.98 18.75 10.12
CA GLN A 169 2.06 18.39 11.04
C GLN A 169 3.34 17.97 10.29
N LEU A 170 3.22 17.47 9.06
CA LEU A 170 4.37 17.14 8.23
C LEU A 170 5.20 18.36 7.82
N LEU A 171 4.62 19.57 7.84
CA LEU A 171 5.33 20.80 7.50
C LEU A 171 6.33 21.20 8.61
N ASP A 172 6.07 20.76 9.84
CA ASP A 172 6.85 21.12 11.03
C ASP A 172 7.80 20.00 11.48
N ILE A 173 7.72 18.82 10.86
CA ILE A 173 8.50 17.64 11.23
C ILE A 173 9.62 17.40 10.20
N LYS A 174 10.81 17.08 10.71
CA LYS A 174 11.91 16.62 9.86
C LYS A 174 11.64 15.19 9.41
N LEU A 175 11.49 14.99 8.10
CA LEU A 175 11.38 13.66 7.50
C LEU A 175 12.63 12.82 7.76
N PRO A 176 12.49 11.50 7.97
CA PRO A 176 13.63 10.62 8.18
C PRO A 176 14.50 10.58 6.92
N PRO A 177 15.83 10.41 7.07
CA PRO A 177 16.72 10.28 5.93
C PRO A 177 16.47 8.96 5.19
N GLY A 178 16.79 8.95 3.89
CA GLY A 178 16.67 7.75 3.05
C GLY A 178 15.56 7.84 2.02
N MET A 179 15.17 6.70 1.46
CA MET A 179 14.09 6.65 0.49
C MET A 179 12.74 6.73 1.18
N ILE A 180 11.86 7.54 0.62
CA ILE A 180 10.48 7.71 1.08
C ILE A 180 9.57 7.14 0.01
N TYR A 181 8.62 6.32 0.43
CA TYR A 181 7.48 5.92 -0.38
C TYR A 181 6.23 6.59 0.20
N VAL A 182 5.55 7.34 -0.65
CA VAL A 182 4.31 8.03 -0.32
C VAL A 182 3.16 7.22 -0.89
N HIS A 183 2.29 6.72 0.00
CA HIS A 183 0.96 6.26 -0.35
C HIS A 183 -0.02 7.42 -0.14
N PHE A 184 -0.92 7.63 -1.08
CA PHE A 184 -1.90 8.71 -1.05
C PHE A 184 -3.28 8.14 -1.42
N ASP A 185 -4.13 8.00 -0.42
CA ASP A 185 -5.57 7.81 -0.61
C ASP A 185 -6.22 9.18 -0.88
N VAL A 186 -7.28 9.18 -1.68
CA VAL A 186 -7.90 10.40 -2.25
C VAL A 186 -9.12 10.89 -1.44
N ASP A 187 -9.39 10.32 -0.28
CA ASP A 187 -10.58 10.59 0.56
C ASP A 187 -10.39 11.56 1.76
#